data_AF-A0ABD5BG20-F1
#
_entry.id   AF-A0ABD5BG20-F1
#
_cell.length_a   1.000
_cell.length_b   1.000
_cell.length_c   1.000
_cell.angle_alpha   90.00
_cell.angle_beta   90.00
_cell.angle_gamma   90.00
#
_symmetry.space_group_name_H-M   'P 1'
#
loop_
_entity.id
_entity.type
_entity.pdbx_description
1 polymer ?
#
loop_
_entity_poly.entity_id
_entity_poly.type
_entity_poly.pdbx_seq_one_letter_code
_entity_poly.pdbx_strand_id
1 'polypeptide(L)'
;MVPILEKENGSHMTESLDIVRYINAIGIPIFFSDPSPETESWLKDIWPVSLKLAIPRFTMANFAELSTSTSRDAYRQREEKAFGNRSELMERTTELVEEITPKLQALVSLIQQRQRTDINDILLWPVLRCLSIVKALTFSPAVHDYALSLEAQTGIPLLFRQAI
;
A
#
# COMPACT_ATOMS: atom_id res chain seq x y z
N MET A 1 10.10 8.88 11.01
CA MET A 1 10.43 7.52 10.52
C MET A 1 9.46 6.57 11.21
N VAL A 2 8.76 5.74 10.46
CA VAL A 2 7.80 4.71 10.91
C VAL A 2 7.81 3.58 9.87
N PRO A 3 7.48 2.33 10.21
CA PRO A 3 7.08 1.82 11.54
C PRO A 3 8.25 1.69 12.53
N ILE A 4 7.91 1.59 13.82
CA ILE A 4 8.83 1.30 14.94
C ILE A 4 8.16 0.23 15.81
N LEU A 5 8.84 -0.90 16.04
CA LEU A 5 8.42 -1.95 16.96
C LEU A 5 9.20 -1.82 18.27
N GLU A 6 8.49 -1.77 19.39
CA GLU A 6 9.06 -1.98 20.73
C GLU A 6 8.96 -3.48 21.07
N LYS A 7 10.09 -4.11 21.41
CA LYS A 7 10.17 -5.53 21.77
C LYS A 7 9.85 -5.72 23.25
N GLU A 8 9.61 -6.95 23.68
CA GLU A 8 9.35 -7.30 25.08
C GLU A 8 10.44 -6.82 26.06
N ASN A 9 11.69 -6.72 25.59
CA ASN A 9 12.82 -6.24 26.39
C ASN A 9 13.00 -4.71 26.40
N GLY A 10 12.05 -3.94 25.85
CA GLY A 10 12.08 -2.48 25.76
C GLY A 10 13.02 -1.91 24.68
N SER A 11 13.72 -2.76 23.92
CA SER A 11 14.51 -2.30 22.77
C SER A 11 13.61 -2.03 21.55
N HIS A 12 14.06 -1.13 20.68
CA HIS A 12 13.30 -0.69 19.52
C HIS A 12 13.91 -1.23 18.23
N MET A 13 13.05 -1.53 17.25
CA MET A 13 13.41 -1.94 15.89
C MET A 13 12.66 -1.08 14.89
N THR A 14 13.38 -0.60 13.87
CA THR A 14 12.82 0.12 12.72
C THR A 14 12.87 -0.79 11.48
N GLU A 15 12.48 -0.27 10.32
CA GLU A 15 12.38 -0.99 9.04
C GLU A 15 11.27 -2.05 8.99
N SER A 16 10.30 -1.84 8.10
CA SER A 16 9.09 -2.68 8.04
C SER A 16 9.38 -4.15 7.78
N LEU A 17 10.32 -4.46 6.88
CA LEU A 17 10.62 -5.84 6.53
C LEU A 17 11.42 -6.56 7.63
N ASP A 18 12.28 -5.84 8.36
CA ASP A 18 13.00 -6.39 9.51
C ASP A 18 12.02 -6.71 10.65
N ILE A 19 11.06 -5.81 10.90
CA ILE A 19 9.96 -6.05 11.85
C ILE A 19 9.16 -7.30 11.46
N VAL A 20 8.82 -7.45 10.17
CA VAL A 20 8.08 -8.62 9.68
C VAL A 20 8.89 -9.90 9.87
N ARG A 21 10.18 -9.91 9.52
CA ARG A 21 11.07 -11.07 9.71
C ARG A 21 11.23 -11.42 11.19
N TYR A 22 11.38 -10.41 12.05
CA TYR A 22 11.48 -10.58 13.49
C TYR A 22 10.22 -11.23 14.05
N ILE A 23 9.03 -10.70 13.73
CA ILE A 23 7.76 -11.26 14.19
C ILE A 23 7.53 -12.66 13.64
N ASN A 24 7.83 -12.90 12.35
CA ASN A 24 7.69 -14.22 11.72
C ASN A 24 8.61 -15.29 12.35
N ALA A 25 9.73 -14.88 12.97
CA ALA A 25 10.60 -15.78 13.71
C ALA A 25 10.09 -16.11 15.12
N ILE A 26 9.07 -15.40 15.61
CA ILE A 26 8.43 -15.69 16.90
C ILE A 26 7.41 -16.81 16.68
N GLY A 27 7.69 -17.99 17.25
CA GLY A 27 6.80 -19.15 17.14
C GLY A 27 7.04 -19.95 15.85
N ILE A 28 5.96 -20.35 15.18
CA ILE A 28 6.03 -21.14 13.94
C ILE A 28 6.01 -20.16 12.75
N PRO A 29 7.10 -20.07 11.96
CA PRO A 29 7.15 -19.19 10.81
C PRO A 29 6.07 -19.55 9.78
N ILE A 30 5.50 -18.53 9.15
CA ILE A 30 4.58 -18.66 8.01
C ILE A 30 5.25 -18.24 6.70
N PHE A 31 6.27 -17.39 6.77
CA PHE A 31 7.08 -16.97 5.63
C PHE A 31 8.42 -17.69 5.64
N PHE A 32 8.76 -18.36 4.54
CA PHE A 32 9.94 -19.23 4.44
C PHE A 32 10.93 -18.79 3.34
N SER A 33 10.60 -17.77 2.57
CA SER A 33 11.41 -17.27 1.46
C SER A 33 11.40 -15.75 1.45
N ASP A 34 12.38 -15.18 0.75
CA ASP A 34 12.39 -13.77 0.38
C ASP A 34 11.33 -13.48 -0.70
N PRO A 35 11.00 -12.19 -0.91
CA PRO A 35 10.13 -11.78 -2.00
C PRO A 35 10.63 -12.27 -3.35
N SER A 36 9.70 -12.59 -4.25
CA SER A 36 10.05 -13.06 -5.59
C SER A 36 10.54 -11.88 -6.45
N PRO A 37 11.50 -12.10 -7.36
CA PRO A 37 11.96 -11.05 -8.28
C PRO A 37 10.84 -10.45 -9.13
N GLU A 38 9.83 -11.24 -9.48
CA GLU A 38 8.66 -10.79 -10.24
C GLU A 38 7.80 -9.82 -9.42
N THR A 39 7.60 -10.11 -8.12
CA THR A 39 6.89 -9.22 -7.19
C THR A 39 7.66 -7.92 -6.99
N GLU A 40 8.97 -8.00 -6.80
CA GLU A 40 9.83 -6.82 -6.65
C GLU A 40 9.83 -5.94 -7.91
N SER A 41 9.90 -6.56 -9.09
CA SER A 41 9.83 -5.87 -10.38
C SER A 41 8.49 -5.19 -10.58
N TRP A 42 7.39 -5.88 -10.30
CA TRP A 42 6.04 -5.31 -10.36
C TRP A 42 5.88 -4.14 -9.39
N LEU A 43 6.36 -4.28 -8.15
CA LEU A 43 6.32 -3.22 -7.15
C LEU A 43 7.09 -1.98 -7.62
N LYS A 44 8.30 -2.17 -8.16
CA LYS A 44 9.13 -1.08 -8.69
C LYS A 44 8.42 -0.31 -9.81
N ASP A 45 7.65 -1.00 -10.64
CA ASP A 45 6.93 -0.40 -11.77
C ASP A 45 5.65 0.35 -11.34
N ILE A 46 4.84 -0.25 -10.46
CA ILE A 46 3.54 0.30 -10.09
C ILE A 46 3.61 1.37 -8.99
N TRP A 47 4.60 1.27 -8.10
CA TRP A 47 4.65 2.09 -6.89
C TRP A 47 4.72 3.60 -7.15
N PRO A 48 5.55 4.11 -8.08
CA PRO A 48 5.64 5.54 -8.34
C PRO A 48 4.30 6.16 -8.76
N VAL A 49 3.53 5.48 -9.62
CA VAL A 49 2.23 5.94 -10.10
C VAL A 49 1.17 5.81 -9.00
N SER A 50 1.25 4.72 -8.21
CA SER A 50 0.36 4.51 -7.06
C SER A 50 0.43 5.65 -6.07
N LEU A 51 1.65 6.13 -5.77
CA LEU A 51 1.86 7.27 -4.87
C LEU A 51 1.28 8.57 -5.43
N LYS A 52 1.50 8.88 -6.71
CA LYS A 52 0.92 10.07 -7.35
C LYS A 52 -0.61 10.10 -7.27
N LEU A 53 -1.26 8.94 -7.31
CA LEU A 53 -2.71 8.82 -7.16
C LEU A 53 -3.16 8.86 -5.69
N ALA A 54 -2.49 8.12 -4.80
CA ALA A 54 -2.94 7.90 -3.43
C ALA A 54 -2.62 9.07 -2.49
N ILE A 55 -1.40 9.63 -2.58
CA ILE A 55 -0.90 10.70 -1.70
C ILE A 55 -1.83 11.94 -1.68
N PRO A 56 -2.24 12.53 -2.82
CA PRO A 56 -3.12 13.70 -2.78
C PRO A 56 -4.46 13.39 -2.10
N ARG A 57 -4.95 12.15 -2.23
CA ARG A 57 -6.18 11.68 -1.59
C ARG A 57 -6.00 11.43 -0.09
N PHE A 58 -4.84 10.93 0.34
CA PHE A 58 -4.52 10.78 1.76
C PHE A 58 -4.59 12.09 2.52
N THR A 59 -4.21 13.22 1.89
CA THR A 59 -4.34 14.55 2.53
C THR A 59 -5.79 14.92 2.87
N MET A 60 -6.77 14.30 2.19
CA MET A 60 -8.20 14.55 2.33
C MET A 60 -8.93 13.43 3.08
N ALA A 61 -8.26 12.29 3.29
CA ALA A 61 -8.81 11.09 3.90
C ALA A 61 -9.02 11.23 5.42
N ASN A 62 -9.81 10.31 5.97
CA ASN A 62 -10.12 10.20 7.38
C ASN A 62 -9.16 9.24 8.08
N PHE A 63 -7.93 9.70 8.27
CA PHE A 63 -6.92 9.00 9.07
C PHE A 63 -6.79 9.62 10.46
N ALA A 64 -6.56 8.78 11.48
CA ALA A 64 -6.50 9.23 12.88
C ALA A 64 -5.34 10.21 13.10
N GLU A 65 -4.20 9.95 12.48
CA GLU A 65 -3.02 10.79 12.46
C GLU A 65 -3.24 12.15 11.76
N LEU A 66 -4.27 12.27 10.91
CA LEU A 66 -4.67 13.51 10.23
C LEU A 66 -5.94 14.15 10.82
N SER A 67 -6.35 13.73 12.01
CA SER A 67 -7.58 14.22 12.66
C SER A 67 -7.55 15.71 13.03
N THR A 68 -6.35 16.29 13.18
CA THR A 68 -6.18 17.72 13.49
C THR A 68 -5.84 18.53 12.24
N SER A 69 -6.26 19.80 12.19
CA SER A 69 -5.88 20.70 11.10
C SER A 69 -4.36 20.83 10.97
N THR A 70 -3.65 20.96 12.10
CA THR A 70 -2.18 21.07 12.14
C THR A 70 -1.49 19.84 11.56
N SER A 71 -1.89 18.62 11.96
CA SER A 71 -1.27 17.40 11.44
C SER A 71 -1.58 17.18 9.96
N ARG A 72 -2.81 17.52 9.52
CA ARG A 72 -3.20 17.48 8.11
C ARG A 72 -2.40 18.47 7.27
N ASP A 73 -2.23 19.69 7.73
CA ASP A 73 -1.44 20.71 7.03
C ASP A 73 0.05 20.34 6.97
N ALA A 74 0.61 19.83 8.06
CA ALA A 74 1.99 19.35 8.08
C ALA A 74 2.20 18.19 7.10
N TYR A 75 1.27 17.23 7.05
CA TYR A 75 1.28 16.13 6.09
C TYR A 75 1.19 16.68 4.65
N ARG A 76 0.18 17.50 4.34
CA ARG A 76 0.01 18.12 3.02
C ARG A 76 1.28 18.83 2.56
N GLN A 77 1.87 19.69 3.38
CA GLN A 77 3.08 20.45 3.02
C GLN A 77 4.27 19.52 2.73
N ARG A 78 4.44 18.47 3.54
CA ARG A 78 5.48 17.46 3.33
C ARG A 78 5.28 16.75 1.99
N GLU A 79 4.05 16.31 1.73
CA GLU A 79 3.73 15.57 0.50
C GLU A 79 3.83 16.47 -0.74
N GLU A 80 3.38 17.72 -0.68
CA GLU A 80 3.51 18.66 -1.81
C GLU A 80 4.98 18.96 -2.13
N LYS A 81 5.85 19.01 -1.11
CA LYS A 81 7.29 19.14 -1.31
C LYS A 81 7.91 17.91 -1.98
N ALA A 82 7.38 16.72 -1.72
CA ALA A 82 7.92 15.46 -2.24
C ALA A 82 7.36 15.07 -3.61
N PHE A 83 6.07 15.33 -3.85
CA PHE A 83 5.33 14.84 -5.02
C PHE A 83 4.84 15.94 -5.96
N GLY A 84 4.96 17.21 -5.57
CA GLY A 84 4.49 18.35 -6.36
C GLY A 84 3.10 18.83 -5.94
N ASN A 85 2.51 19.71 -6.75
CA ASN A 85 1.23 20.34 -6.43
C ASN A 85 0.10 19.32 -6.34
N ARG A 86 -0.60 19.29 -5.20
CA ARG A 86 -1.71 18.36 -4.95
C ARG A 86 -2.85 18.51 -5.96
N SER A 87 -3.23 19.74 -6.29
CA SER A 87 -4.35 20.01 -7.22
C SER A 87 -4.00 19.55 -8.64
N GLU A 88 -2.78 19.81 -9.10
CA GLU A 88 -2.31 19.33 -10.41
C GLU A 88 -2.32 17.79 -10.49
N LEU A 89 -1.88 17.10 -9.43
CA LEU A 89 -1.96 15.63 -9.36
C LEU A 89 -3.41 15.12 -9.39
N MET A 90 -4.33 15.81 -8.72
CA MET A 90 -5.76 15.47 -8.76
C MET A 90 -6.35 15.68 -10.16
N GLU A 91 -6.00 16.76 -10.85
CA GLU A 91 -6.44 17.04 -12.22
C GLU A 91 -5.93 16.00 -13.22
N ARG A 92 -4.72 15.46 -13.00
CA ARG A 92 -4.13 14.38 -13.80
C ARG A 92 -4.64 12.98 -13.45
N THR A 93 -5.69 12.84 -12.63
CA THR A 93 -6.21 11.53 -12.21
C THR A 93 -6.50 10.61 -13.40
N THR A 94 -7.14 11.11 -14.46
CA THR A 94 -7.49 10.28 -15.64
C THR A 94 -6.24 9.72 -16.31
N GLU A 95 -5.25 10.57 -16.61
CA GLU A 95 -3.96 10.18 -17.20
C GLU A 95 -3.24 9.13 -16.35
N LEU A 96 -3.17 9.35 -15.03
CA LEU A 96 -2.50 8.44 -14.10
C LEU A 96 -3.26 7.11 -13.94
N VAL A 97 -4.59 7.12 -14.04
CA VAL A 97 -5.42 5.90 -14.05
C VAL A 97 -5.18 5.10 -15.33
N GLU A 98 -5.11 5.75 -16.48
CA GLU A 98 -4.75 5.09 -17.75
C GLU A 98 -3.34 4.48 -17.68
N GLU A 99 -2.37 5.18 -17.09
CA GLU A 99 -1.01 4.69 -16.89
C GLU A 99 -0.94 3.46 -15.97
N ILE A 100 -1.67 3.48 -14.85
CA ILE A 100 -1.58 2.41 -13.84
C ILE A 100 -2.42 1.18 -14.17
N THR A 101 -3.49 1.32 -14.94
CA THR A 101 -4.41 0.23 -15.28
C THR A 101 -3.70 -1.01 -15.84
N PRO A 102 -2.82 -0.94 -16.86
CA PRO A 102 -2.11 -2.11 -17.36
C PRO A 102 -1.16 -2.72 -16.32
N LYS A 103 -0.55 -1.89 -15.46
CA LYS A 103 0.34 -2.35 -14.37
C LYS A 103 -0.44 -3.14 -13.33
N LEU A 104 -1.61 -2.63 -12.94
CA LEU A 104 -2.52 -3.33 -12.02
C LEU A 104 -3.07 -4.61 -12.67
N GLN A 105 -3.34 -4.61 -13.97
CA GLN A 105 -3.77 -5.81 -14.68
C GLN A 105 -2.69 -6.90 -14.73
N ALA A 106 -1.41 -6.53 -14.82
CA ALA A 106 -0.30 -7.49 -14.78
C ALA A 106 -0.22 -8.27 -13.45
N LEU A 107 -0.78 -7.71 -12.37
CA LEU A 107 -0.86 -8.39 -11.07
C LEU A 107 -1.69 -9.67 -11.12
N VAL A 108 -2.67 -9.77 -12.02
CA VAL A 108 -3.54 -10.96 -12.14
C VAL A 108 -2.70 -12.23 -12.35
N SER A 109 -1.70 -12.17 -13.23
CA SER A 109 -0.81 -13.31 -13.49
C SER A 109 0.04 -13.67 -12.26
N LEU A 110 0.49 -12.67 -11.50
CA LEU A 110 1.27 -12.90 -10.27
C LEU A 110 0.41 -13.53 -9.18
N ILE A 111 -0.87 -13.12 -9.04
CA ILE A 111 -1.80 -13.71 -8.07
C ILE A 111 -2.11 -15.16 -8.43
N GLN A 112 -2.39 -15.46 -9.71
CA GLN A 112 -2.78 -16.81 -10.15
C GLN A 112 -1.70 -17.87 -9.92
N GLN A 113 -0.44 -17.49 -9.87
CA GLN A 113 0.68 -18.40 -9.61
C GLN A 113 0.81 -18.78 -8.13
N ARG A 114 0.03 -18.15 -7.24
CA ARG A 114 0.22 -18.25 -5.79
C ARG A 114 -0.77 -19.22 -5.17
N GLN A 115 -0.23 -20.10 -4.34
CA GLN A 115 -0.99 -21.19 -3.71
C GLN A 115 -1.19 -21.00 -2.21
N ARG A 116 -0.42 -20.10 -1.58
CA ARG A 116 -0.45 -19.83 -0.14
C ARG A 116 -0.01 -18.41 0.14
N THR A 117 -0.40 -17.90 1.31
CA THR A 117 0.11 -16.63 1.84
C THR A 117 1.62 -16.73 2.05
N ASP A 118 2.36 -15.73 1.61
CA ASP A 118 3.81 -15.63 1.76
C ASP A 118 4.27 -14.16 1.89
N ILE A 119 5.58 -13.93 1.92
CA ILE A 119 6.15 -12.59 2.09
C ILE A 119 5.77 -11.62 0.95
N ASN A 120 5.38 -12.11 -0.23
CA ASN A 120 4.94 -11.25 -1.32
C ASN A 120 3.65 -10.51 -0.96
N ASP A 121 2.76 -11.12 -0.17
CA ASP A 121 1.53 -10.45 0.31
C ASP A 121 1.85 -9.19 1.11
N ILE A 122 2.93 -9.22 1.90
CA ILE A 122 3.40 -8.08 2.69
C ILE A 122 3.79 -6.90 1.80
N LEU A 123 4.29 -7.18 0.59
CA LEU A 123 4.67 -6.15 -0.38
C LEU A 123 3.50 -5.69 -1.26
N LEU A 124 2.62 -6.62 -1.65
CA LEU A 124 1.48 -6.33 -2.53
C LEU A 124 0.38 -5.57 -1.79
N TRP A 125 0.12 -5.94 -0.54
CA TRP A 125 -0.98 -5.40 0.26
C TRP A 125 -0.97 -3.87 0.39
N PRO A 126 0.16 -3.20 0.76
CA PRO A 126 0.20 -1.75 0.88
C PRO A 126 -0.17 -1.04 -0.41
N VAL A 127 0.22 -1.57 -1.58
CA VAL A 127 -0.11 -1.00 -2.89
C VAL A 127 -1.62 -1.06 -3.12
N LEU A 128 -2.22 -2.24 -2.94
CA LEU A 128 -3.66 -2.44 -3.14
C LEU A 128 -4.48 -1.56 -2.18
N ARG A 129 -4.08 -1.49 -0.92
CA ARG A 129 -4.72 -0.62 0.05
C ARG A 129 -4.60 0.85 -0.35
N CYS A 130 -3.43 1.31 -0.79
CA CYS A 130 -3.26 2.69 -1.26
C CYS A 130 -4.18 2.98 -2.45
N LEU A 131 -4.21 2.10 -3.45
CA LEU A 131 -5.00 2.29 -4.66
C LEU A 131 -6.51 2.22 -4.43
N SER A 132 -6.97 1.50 -3.41
CA SER A 132 -8.40 1.41 -3.07
C SER A 132 -9.04 2.75 -2.65
N ILE A 133 -8.25 3.81 -2.40
CA ILE A 133 -8.76 5.16 -2.16
C ILE A 133 -9.09 5.91 -3.46
N VAL A 134 -8.65 5.42 -4.61
CA VAL A 134 -8.79 6.11 -5.90
C VAL A 134 -10.11 5.71 -6.54
N LYS A 135 -11.15 6.55 -6.42
CA LYS A 135 -12.50 6.19 -6.90
C LYS A 135 -12.58 5.91 -8.40
N ALA A 136 -11.75 6.59 -9.18
CA ALA A 136 -11.70 6.43 -10.64
C ALA A 136 -11.01 5.13 -11.10
N LEU A 137 -10.24 4.46 -10.23
CA LEU A 137 -9.53 3.24 -10.57
C LEU A 137 -10.41 2.03 -10.27
N THR A 138 -10.66 1.21 -11.29
CA THR A 138 -11.41 -0.05 -11.14
C THR A 138 -10.45 -1.22 -10.99
N PHE A 139 -10.62 -2.02 -9.95
CA PHE A 139 -9.89 -3.28 -9.81
C PHE A 139 -10.60 -4.33 -10.65
N SER A 140 -9.84 -5.13 -11.40
CA SER A 140 -10.41 -6.32 -12.04
C SER A 140 -10.94 -7.29 -10.97
N PRO A 141 -11.91 -8.17 -11.28
CA PRO A 141 -12.47 -9.09 -10.28
C PRO A 141 -11.40 -9.89 -9.52
N ALA A 142 -10.39 -10.42 -10.24
CA ALA A 142 -9.30 -11.17 -9.63
C ALA A 142 -8.46 -10.34 -8.64
N VAL A 143 -8.17 -9.08 -8.98
CA VAL A 143 -7.40 -8.17 -8.08
C VAL A 143 -8.26 -7.75 -6.89
N HIS A 144 -9.54 -7.48 -7.13
CA HIS A 144 -10.48 -7.09 -6.08
C HIS A 144 -10.68 -8.21 -5.05
N ASP A 145 -10.96 -9.44 -5.50
CA ASP A 145 -11.15 -10.59 -4.63
C ASP A 145 -9.89 -10.92 -3.84
N TYR A 146 -8.72 -10.81 -4.47
CA TYR A 146 -7.44 -10.96 -3.79
C TYR A 146 -7.22 -9.88 -2.72
N ALA A 147 -7.50 -8.61 -3.01
CA ALA A 147 -7.42 -7.54 -2.02
C ALA A 147 -8.38 -7.76 -0.84
N LEU A 148 -9.62 -8.18 -1.09
CA LEU A 148 -10.57 -8.51 -0.01
C LEU A 148 -10.11 -9.71 0.83
N SER A 149 -9.47 -10.69 0.20
CA SER A 149 -8.90 -11.83 0.94
C SER A 149 -7.80 -11.40 1.91
N LEU A 150 -6.96 -10.43 1.52
CA LEU A 150 -5.91 -9.87 2.37
C LEU A 150 -6.47 -8.96 3.47
N GLU A 151 -7.51 -8.18 3.18
CA GLU A 151 -8.26 -7.41 4.19
C GLU A 151 -8.77 -8.36 5.28
N ALA A 152 -9.41 -9.46 4.89
CA ALA A 152 -9.96 -10.45 5.82
C ALA A 152 -8.87 -11.15 6.65
N GLN A 153 -7.72 -11.48 6.05
CA GLN A 153 -6.60 -12.13 6.73
C GLN A 153 -5.87 -11.19 7.71
N THR A 154 -5.70 -9.92 7.34
CA THR A 154 -4.92 -8.95 8.12
C THR A 154 -5.75 -8.18 9.13
N GLY A 155 -7.08 -8.10 8.93
CA GLY A 155 -7.97 -7.21 9.69
C GLY A 155 -7.74 -5.72 9.40
N ILE A 156 -6.91 -5.38 8.41
CA ILE A 156 -6.64 -3.99 8.02
C ILE A 156 -7.60 -3.60 6.90
N PRO A 157 -8.42 -2.56 7.07
CA PRO A 157 -9.40 -2.21 6.05
C PRO A 157 -8.77 -1.59 4.80
N LEU A 158 -9.31 -1.94 3.63
CA LEU A 158 -9.20 -1.18 2.40
C LEU A 158 -9.90 0.17 2.54
N LEU A 159 -9.62 1.07 1.59
CA LEU A 159 -10.04 2.47 1.63
C LEU A 159 -11.25 2.77 0.74
N PHE A 160 -11.89 1.76 0.16
CA PHE A 160 -13.05 1.94 -0.74
C PHE A 160 -14.18 2.79 -0.12
N ARG A 161 -14.40 2.71 1.20
CA ARG A 161 -15.45 3.49 1.89
C ARG A 161 -15.19 5.00 1.95
N GLN A 162 -13.96 5.42 1.71
CA GLN A 162 -13.55 6.82 1.68
C GLN A 162 -12.87 7.20 0.37
N ALA A 163 -13.12 6.40 -0.69
CA ALA A 163 -12.54 6.64 -1.99
C ALA A 163 -13.07 7.94 -2.61
N ILE A 164 -12.15 8.70 -3.20
CA ILE A 164 -12.39 10.01 -3.82
C ILE A 164 -11.72 10.14 -5.18
#